data_AF-A0A8S0VT41-F1
#
_entry.id   AF-A0A8S0VT41-F1
#
_cell.length_a   1.000
_cell.length_b   1.000
_cell.length_c   1.000
_cell.angle_alpha   90.00
_cell.angle_beta   90.00
_cell.angle_gamma   90.00
#
_symmetry.space_group_name_H-M   'P 1'
#
loop_
_entity.id
_entity.type
_entity.pdbx_description
1 polymer ?
#
loop_
_entity_poly.entity_id
_entity_poly.type
_entity_poly.pdbx_seq_one_letter_code
_entity_poly.pdbx_strand_id
1 'polypeptide(L)'
;MVRHTNALCSRAAHLVLDSWSSTFQDPTYRGSEFLELQQPDRRPLQPSYLNGGPWLSTFGHSITEFARICWCITGHTAIGVYYRRLKINKPHGCTCGAALQSRQHVLFCCHDRYCVHYPRFLGDIASFMKYNPTAFGFNRDPSGVR
;
A
#
# COMPACT_ATOMS: atom_id res chain seq x y z
N MET A 1 39.68 14.08 2.26
CA MET A 1 39.32 12.87 3.02
C MET A 1 37.82 12.53 3.01
N VAL A 2 36.90 13.49 2.77
CA VAL A 2 35.43 13.29 2.83
C VAL A 2 34.81 12.54 1.61
N ARG A 3 35.50 12.49 0.46
CA ARG A 3 34.95 11.88 -0.77
C ARG A 3 34.96 10.34 -0.75
N HIS A 4 35.92 9.72 -0.07
CA HIS A 4 36.03 8.25 0.02
C HIS A 4 34.96 7.63 0.95
N THR A 5 34.61 8.32 2.04
CA THR A 5 33.57 7.87 2.97
C THR A 5 32.18 7.90 2.32
N ASN A 6 31.87 8.92 1.52
CA ASN A 6 30.59 8.99 0.79
C ASN A 6 30.44 7.86 -0.24
N ALA A 7 31.51 7.48 -0.93
CA ALA A 7 31.49 6.38 -1.89
C ALA A 7 31.28 5.01 -1.21
N LEU A 8 31.89 4.78 -0.05
CA LEU A 8 31.70 3.55 0.72
C LEU A 8 30.28 3.45 1.31
N CYS A 9 29.74 4.54 1.84
CA CYS A 9 28.36 4.59 2.34
C CYS A 9 27.34 4.34 1.23
N SER A 10 27.54 4.94 0.05
CA SER A 10 26.68 4.70 -1.12
C SER A 10 26.71 3.23 -1.54
N ARG A 11 27.90 2.61 -1.63
CA ARG A 11 28.02 1.20 -1.99
C ARG A 11 27.35 0.28 -0.97
N ALA A 12 27.54 0.52 0.33
CA ALA A 12 26.87 -0.24 1.38
C ALA A 12 25.35 -0.12 1.28
N ALA A 13 24.82 1.08 1.00
CA ALA A 13 23.40 1.30 0.81
C ALA A 13 22.84 0.58 -0.42
N HIS A 14 23.61 0.47 -1.51
CA HIS A 14 23.19 -0.34 -2.68
C HIS A 14 23.17 -1.84 -2.36
N LEU A 15 24.19 -2.37 -1.67
CA LEU A 15 24.24 -3.79 -1.30
C LEU A 15 23.05 -4.20 -0.41
N VAL A 16 22.68 -3.35 0.55
CA VAL A 16 21.52 -3.59 1.41
C VAL A 16 20.21 -3.51 0.61
N LEU A 17 20.10 -2.56 -0.32
CA LEU A 17 18.93 -2.45 -1.20
C LEU A 17 18.77 -3.69 -2.10
N ASP A 18 19.86 -4.20 -2.67
CA ASP A 18 19.83 -5.39 -3.53
C ASP A 18 19.44 -6.64 -2.72
N SER A 19 20.02 -6.80 -1.52
CA SER A 19 19.67 -7.89 -0.59
C SER A 19 18.20 -7.85 -0.19
N TRP A 20 17.68 -6.67 0.12
CA TRP A 20 16.27 -6.49 0.45
C TRP A 20 15.36 -6.77 -0.75
N SER A 21 15.72 -6.26 -1.93
CA SER A 21 14.95 -6.48 -3.18
C SER A 21 14.87 -7.95 -3.54
N SER A 22 15.96 -8.70 -3.33
CA SER A 22 16.00 -10.15 -3.49
C SER A 22 15.09 -10.87 -2.48
N THR A 23 15.20 -10.52 -1.21
CA THR A 23 14.34 -11.08 -0.14
C THR A 23 12.87 -10.79 -0.41
N PHE A 24 12.56 -9.60 -0.92
CA PHE A 24 11.21 -9.17 -1.25
C PHE A 24 10.57 -9.96 -2.41
N GLN A 25 11.35 -10.68 -3.22
CA GLN A 25 10.79 -11.59 -4.23
C GLN A 25 10.16 -12.84 -3.63
N ASP A 26 10.50 -13.20 -2.39
CA ASP A 26 9.86 -14.31 -1.69
C ASP A 26 8.43 -13.91 -1.26
N PRO A 27 7.38 -14.61 -1.76
CA PRO A 27 6.00 -14.33 -1.39
C PRO A 27 5.72 -14.50 0.11
N THR A 28 6.47 -15.35 0.81
CA THR A 28 6.32 -15.58 2.25
C THR A 28 6.83 -14.39 3.06
N TYR A 29 7.92 -13.76 2.63
CA TYR A 29 8.43 -12.52 3.20
C TYR A 29 7.53 -11.33 2.88
N ARG A 30 7.08 -11.24 1.62
CA ARG A 30 6.22 -10.14 1.13
C ARG A 30 4.82 -10.17 1.77
N GLY A 31 4.29 -11.36 2.00
CA GLY A 31 2.93 -11.60 2.48
C GLY A 31 1.91 -11.70 1.35
N SER A 32 0.92 -12.59 1.53
CA SER A 32 -0.12 -12.87 0.53
C SER A 32 -1.04 -11.69 0.21
N GLU A 33 -1.16 -10.75 1.16
CA GLU A 33 -1.99 -9.56 1.02
C GLU A 33 -1.19 -8.36 0.52
N PHE A 34 0.06 -8.49 0.07
CA PHE A 34 0.76 -7.36 -0.54
C PHE A 34 0.18 -7.04 -1.92
N LEU A 35 0.06 -5.76 -2.28
CA LEU A 35 -0.39 -5.33 -3.61
C LEU A 35 0.81 -5.17 -4.53
N GLU A 36 0.95 -6.07 -5.48
CA GLU A 36 1.99 -5.96 -6.50
C GLU A 36 1.63 -4.89 -7.53
N LEU A 37 2.27 -3.73 -7.40
CA LEU A 37 2.19 -2.65 -8.37
C LEU A 37 3.28 -2.81 -9.43
N GLN A 38 3.12 -2.11 -10.54
CA GLN A 38 4.00 -2.14 -11.70
C GLN A 38 4.69 -0.79 -11.89
N GLN A 39 5.86 -0.84 -12.51
CA GLN A 39 6.53 0.31 -13.12
C GLN A 39 5.90 0.62 -14.49
N PRO A 40 6.15 1.80 -15.10
CA PRO A 40 5.61 2.13 -16.42
C PRO A 40 5.94 1.11 -17.52
N ASP A 41 7.06 0.39 -17.39
CA ASP A 41 7.48 -0.67 -18.30
C ASP A 41 6.90 -2.06 -17.97
N ARG A 42 5.91 -2.11 -17.06
CA ARG A 42 5.18 -3.29 -16.59
C ARG A 42 5.98 -4.29 -15.76
N ARG A 43 7.22 -3.99 -15.38
CA ARG A 43 7.94 -4.79 -14.38
C ARG A 43 7.35 -4.57 -12.99
N PRO A 44 7.46 -5.55 -12.07
CA PRO A 44 7.09 -5.33 -10.67
C PRO A 44 7.79 -4.11 -10.10
N LEU A 45 7.04 -3.31 -9.37
CA LEU A 45 7.56 -2.17 -8.65
C LEU A 45 8.40 -2.68 -7.48
N GLN A 46 9.70 -2.42 -7.56
CA GLN A 46 10.64 -2.83 -6.52
C GLN A 46 10.57 -1.85 -5.33
N PRO A 47 10.62 -2.36 -4.10
CA PRO A 47 10.71 -1.50 -2.94
C PRO A 47 12.09 -0.82 -2.91
N SER A 48 12.13 0.43 -2.47
CA SER A 48 13.40 1.17 -2.32
C SER A 48 13.25 2.22 -1.23
N TYR A 49 14.27 2.33 -0.38
CA TYR A 49 14.38 3.39 0.62
C TYR A 49 15.29 4.54 0.16
N LEU A 50 16.08 4.35 -0.90
CA LEU A 50 16.98 5.38 -1.42
C LEU A 50 16.15 6.56 -1.92
N ASN A 51 16.42 7.76 -1.40
CA ASN A 51 15.70 8.98 -1.71
C ASN A 51 14.17 8.87 -1.52
N GLY A 52 13.72 8.02 -0.58
CA GLY A 52 12.29 7.81 -0.34
C GLY A 52 11.60 6.91 -1.37
N GLY A 53 12.36 6.34 -2.31
CA GLY A 53 11.86 5.46 -3.35
C GLY A 53 10.79 6.11 -4.25
N PRO A 54 10.10 5.29 -5.07
CA PRO A 54 9.00 5.79 -5.89
C PRO A 54 7.78 6.21 -5.06
N TRP A 55 7.74 5.87 -3.77
CA TRP A 55 6.60 6.05 -2.88
C TRP A 55 6.47 7.47 -2.32
N LEU A 56 7.53 8.01 -1.72
CA LEU A 56 7.46 9.32 -1.07
C LEU A 56 7.29 10.47 -2.06
N SER A 57 7.89 10.36 -3.25
CA SER A 57 7.70 11.33 -4.33
C SER A 57 6.25 11.37 -4.84
N THR A 58 5.55 10.24 -4.82
CA THR A 58 4.15 10.16 -5.30
C THR A 58 3.14 10.57 -4.22
N PHE A 59 3.42 10.26 -2.94
CA PHE A 59 2.41 10.29 -1.88
C PHE A 59 2.79 11.13 -0.65
N GLY A 60 3.99 11.70 -0.62
CA GLY A 60 4.55 12.39 0.57
C GLY A 60 3.88 13.72 0.94
N HIS A 61 2.87 14.17 0.19
CA HIS A 61 2.21 15.44 0.41
C HIS A 61 1.16 15.42 1.55
N SER A 62 0.70 14.23 1.96
CA SER A 62 -0.29 14.07 3.03
C SER A 62 -0.02 12.80 3.84
N ILE A 63 0.29 12.96 5.13
CA ILE A 63 0.57 11.83 6.05
C ILE A 63 -0.61 10.86 6.11
N THR A 64 -1.84 11.38 6.18
CA THR A 64 -3.05 10.56 6.27
C THR A 64 -3.31 9.77 4.98
N GLU A 65 -3.03 10.37 3.82
CA GLU A 65 -3.15 9.68 2.55
C GLU A 65 -2.08 8.62 2.39
N PHE A 66 -0.83 8.97 2.72
CA PHE A 66 0.30 8.05 2.72
C PHE A 66 0.03 6.83 3.60
N ALA A 67 -0.46 7.01 4.83
CA ALA A 67 -0.78 5.92 5.73
C ALA A 67 -1.82 4.95 5.12
N ARG A 68 -2.88 5.48 4.50
CA ARG A 68 -3.92 4.65 3.85
C ARG A 68 -3.42 3.92 2.63
N ILE A 69 -2.53 4.53 1.87
CA ILE A 69 -1.87 3.90 0.73
C ILE A 69 -0.97 2.77 1.21
N CYS A 70 -0.17 3.00 2.26
CA CYS A 70 0.61 1.96 2.92
C CYS A 70 -0.28 0.82 3.39
N TRP A 71 -1.40 1.10 4.04
CA TRP A 71 -2.36 0.06 4.43
C TRP A 71 -2.89 -0.70 3.22
N CYS A 72 -3.32 0.00 2.16
CA CYS A 72 -3.83 -0.61 0.94
C CYS A 72 -2.81 -1.55 0.30
N ILE A 73 -1.56 -1.11 0.18
CA ILE A 73 -0.49 -1.90 -0.42
C ILE A 73 -0.13 -3.09 0.45
N THR A 74 0.04 -2.89 1.76
CA THR A 74 0.48 -3.96 2.66
C THR A 74 -0.64 -4.91 3.08
N GLY A 75 -1.90 -4.61 2.78
CA GLY A 75 -3.04 -5.39 3.24
C GLY A 75 -3.35 -5.22 4.74
N HIS A 76 -2.86 -4.14 5.35
CA HIS A 76 -3.14 -3.74 6.74
C HIS A 76 -4.31 -2.75 6.85
N THR A 77 -5.23 -2.78 5.87
CA THR A 77 -6.40 -1.90 5.84
C THR A 77 -7.48 -2.40 6.79
N ALA A 78 -8.17 -1.48 7.46
CA ALA A 78 -9.29 -1.76 8.35
C ALA A 78 -10.58 -2.16 7.61
N ILE A 79 -10.51 -3.21 6.79
CA ILE A 79 -11.62 -3.74 5.97
C ILE A 79 -12.02 -5.14 6.42
N GLY A 80 -13.12 -5.66 5.89
CA GLY A 80 -13.69 -6.93 6.29
C GLY A 80 -12.73 -8.12 6.30
N VAL A 81 -11.85 -8.25 5.28
CA VAL A 81 -10.83 -9.32 5.25
C VAL A 81 -9.86 -9.22 6.42
N TYR A 82 -9.43 -8.01 6.78
CA TYR A 82 -8.54 -7.77 7.91
C TYR A 82 -9.19 -8.14 9.24
N TYR A 83 -10.44 -7.71 9.45
CA TYR A 83 -11.19 -8.05 10.67
C TYR A 83 -11.41 -9.56 10.80
N ARG A 84 -11.76 -10.23 9.71
CA ARG A 84 -11.91 -11.69 9.68
C ARG A 84 -10.61 -12.40 10.03
N ARG A 85 -9.49 -12.00 9.42
CA ARG A 85 -8.17 -12.61 9.65
C ARG A 85 -7.73 -12.48 11.10
N LEU A 86 -7.97 -11.33 11.71
CA LEU A 86 -7.60 -11.06 13.10
C LEU A 86 -8.68 -11.43 14.12
N LYS A 87 -9.80 -12.04 13.68
CA LYS A 87 -10.94 -12.42 14.52
C LYS A 87 -11.50 -11.24 15.33
N ILE A 88 -11.49 -10.04 14.74
CA ILE A 88 -12.04 -8.83 15.35
C ILE A 88 -13.56 -8.82 15.13
N ASN A 89 -14.34 -8.63 16.19
CA ASN A 89 -15.80 -8.53 16.11
C ASN A 89 -16.24 -7.16 15.54
N LYS A 90 -16.11 -7.00 14.22
CA LYS A 90 -16.58 -5.84 13.45
C LYS A 90 -17.26 -6.32 12.16
N PRO A 91 -18.12 -5.49 11.53
CA PRO A 91 -18.75 -5.86 10.27
C PRO A 91 -17.73 -6.26 9.21
N HIS A 92 -17.92 -7.43 8.59
CA HIS A 92 -17.05 -7.93 7.52
C HIS A 92 -17.52 -7.53 6.12
N GLY A 93 -18.81 -7.23 5.95
CA GLY A 93 -19.37 -6.85 4.66
C GLY A 93 -19.02 -5.42 4.25
N CYS A 94 -19.19 -5.11 2.97
CA CYS A 94 -19.13 -3.74 2.48
C CYS A 94 -20.52 -3.08 2.55
N THR A 95 -20.56 -1.76 2.68
CA THR A 95 -21.79 -0.96 2.66
C THR A 95 -22.57 -1.11 1.35
N CYS A 96 -21.89 -1.43 0.25
CA CYS A 96 -22.51 -1.69 -1.04
C CYS A 96 -23.25 -3.05 -1.11
N GLY A 97 -23.32 -3.80 -0.02
CA GLY A 97 -23.98 -5.11 0.06
C GLY A 97 -23.08 -6.32 -0.20
N ALA A 98 -21.79 -6.15 -0.50
CA ALA A 98 -20.88 -7.28 -0.65
C ALA A 98 -20.66 -8.01 0.69
N ALA A 99 -20.80 -9.33 0.70
CA ALA A 99 -20.69 -10.15 1.92
C ALA A 99 -19.33 -10.07 2.62
N LEU A 100 -18.27 -9.75 1.87
CA LEU A 100 -16.93 -9.54 2.39
C LEU A 100 -16.27 -8.35 1.68
N GLN A 101 -15.87 -7.35 2.45
CA GLN A 101 -15.06 -6.25 1.95
C GLN A 101 -13.58 -6.66 1.86
N SER A 102 -13.15 -7.05 0.66
CA SER A 102 -11.75 -7.31 0.32
C SER A 102 -11.10 -6.13 -0.39
N ARG A 103 -9.77 -6.10 -0.46
CA ARG A 103 -9.06 -5.08 -1.26
C ARG A 103 -9.47 -5.16 -2.72
N GLN A 104 -9.55 -6.36 -3.28
CA GLN A 104 -10.01 -6.57 -4.65
C GLN A 104 -11.41 -5.99 -4.85
N HIS A 105 -12.33 -6.24 -3.92
CA HIS A 105 -13.67 -5.66 -3.97
C HIS A 105 -13.62 -4.12 -3.96
N VAL A 106 -12.89 -3.51 -3.02
CA VAL A 106 -12.80 -2.04 -2.91
C VAL A 106 -12.16 -1.41 -4.15
N LEU A 107 -11.14 -2.05 -4.74
CA LEU A 107 -10.44 -1.54 -5.92
C LEU A 107 -11.15 -1.81 -7.25
N PHE A 108 -12.02 -2.82 -7.34
CA PHE A 108 -12.54 -3.31 -8.64
C PHE A 108 -14.07 -3.43 -8.72
N CYS A 109 -14.72 -3.89 -7.66
CA CYS A 109 -16.13 -4.32 -7.72
C CYS A 109 -17.09 -3.42 -6.93
N CYS A 110 -16.59 -2.50 -6.12
CA CYS A 110 -17.42 -1.76 -5.19
C CYS A 110 -18.15 -0.64 -5.92
N HIS A 111 -19.47 -0.77 -6.07
CA HIS A 111 -20.29 0.25 -6.72
C HIS A 111 -20.29 1.59 -5.95
N ASP A 112 -20.10 1.55 -4.63
CA ASP A 112 -19.96 2.76 -3.79
C ASP A 112 -18.61 3.49 -4.02
N ARG A 113 -17.70 2.92 -4.82
CA ARG A 113 -16.37 3.46 -5.06
C ARG A 113 -16.19 3.78 -6.54
N TYR A 114 -15.73 5.00 -6.81
CA TYR A 114 -15.40 5.38 -8.17
C TYR A 114 -14.07 4.74 -8.57
N CYS A 115 -14.10 3.89 -9.58
CA CYS A 115 -12.90 3.29 -10.16
C CYS A 115 -13.06 3.18 -11.68
N VAL A 116 -12.11 3.75 -12.43
CA VAL A 116 -12.11 3.67 -13.90
C VAL A 116 -11.46 2.37 -14.37
N HIS A 117 -10.44 1.90 -13.66
CA HIS A 117 -9.68 0.69 -13.98
C HIS A 117 -8.95 0.15 -12.75
N TYR A 118 -8.64 -1.15 -12.75
CA TYR A 118 -7.84 -1.75 -11.69
C TYR A 118 -6.47 -1.05 -11.59
N PRO A 119 -6.11 -0.54 -10.40
CA PRO A 119 -4.88 0.23 -10.27
C PRO A 119 -3.66 -0.70 -10.40
N ARG A 120 -2.83 -0.42 -11.39
CA ARG A 120 -1.59 -1.16 -11.68
C ARG A 120 -0.36 -0.37 -11.32
N PHE A 121 -0.43 0.96 -11.38
CA PHE A 121 0.68 1.86 -11.10
C PHE A 121 0.42 2.67 -9.83
N LEU A 122 1.47 3.27 -9.25
CA LEU A 122 1.33 4.15 -8.09
C LEU A 122 0.38 5.31 -8.34
N GLY A 123 0.45 5.91 -9.53
CA GLY A 123 -0.44 7.00 -9.93
C GLY A 123 -1.91 6.59 -9.99
N ASP A 124 -2.20 5.32 -10.30
CA ASP A 124 -3.57 4.81 -10.27
C ASP A 124 -4.10 4.72 -8.85
N ILE A 125 -3.27 4.22 -7.91
CA ILE A 125 -3.61 4.18 -6.49
C ILE A 125 -3.81 5.61 -5.95
N ALA A 126 -2.91 6.55 -6.30
CA ALA A 126 -3.03 7.96 -5.93
C ALA A 126 -4.40 8.52 -6.38
N SER A 127 -4.72 8.30 -7.66
CA SER A 127 -5.95 8.78 -8.26
C SER A 127 -7.17 8.14 -7.59
N PHE A 128 -7.15 6.82 -7.37
CA PHE A 128 -8.21 6.11 -6.66
C PHE A 128 -8.45 6.71 -5.27
N MET A 129 -7.40 6.95 -4.50
CA MET A 129 -7.50 7.50 -3.14
C MET A 129 -8.06 8.92 -3.15
N LYS A 130 -7.69 9.74 -4.14
CA LYS A 130 -8.22 11.09 -4.34
C LYS A 130 -9.74 11.09 -4.58
N TYR A 131 -10.23 10.17 -5.40
CA TYR A 131 -11.68 10.03 -5.67
C TYR A 131 -12.43 9.30 -4.55
N ASN A 132 -11.73 8.52 -3.72
CA ASN A 132 -12.32 7.72 -2.65
C ASN A 132 -11.69 8.08 -1.29
N PRO A 133 -11.93 9.29 -0.77
CA PRO A 133 -11.23 9.83 0.40
C PRO A 133 -11.56 9.14 1.73
N THR A 134 -12.38 8.09 1.73
CA THR A 134 -12.65 7.25 2.91
C THR A 134 -12.22 5.79 2.71
N ALA A 135 -11.70 5.43 1.55
CA ALA A 135 -11.24 4.07 1.30
C ALA A 135 -10.03 3.72 2.18
N PHE A 136 -9.97 2.46 2.61
CA PHE A 136 -8.86 1.85 3.35
C PHE A 136 -8.47 2.51 4.67
N GLY A 137 -9.18 3.54 5.12
CA GLY A 137 -9.00 4.13 6.43
C GLY A 137 -9.67 3.31 7.54
N PHE A 138 -9.17 3.45 8.76
CA PHE A 138 -9.95 3.08 9.92
C PHE A 138 -11.18 3.98 10.01
N ASN A 139 -12.35 3.37 10.13
CA ASN A 139 -13.53 4.12 10.53
C ASN A 139 -13.23 4.80 11.85
N ARG A 140 -13.50 6.10 11.95
CA ARG A 140 -13.46 6.77 13.26
C ARG A 140 -14.47 6.07 14.13
N ASP A 141 -14.01 5.50 15.24
CA ASP A 141 -14.91 5.10 16.29
C ASP A 141 -15.64 6.38 16.75
N PRO A 142 -16.99 6.40 16.82
CA PRO A 142 -17.72 7.53 17.36
C PRO A 142 -17.25 7.92 18.78
N SER A 143 -16.63 6.99 19.51
CA SER A 143 -16.06 7.22 20.85
C SER A 143 -14.73 7.97 20.87
N GLY A 144 -14.09 8.22 19.72
CA GLY A 144 -12.93 9.10 19.61
C GLY A 144 -11.62 8.58 20.20
N VAL A 145 -11.54 7.33 20.65
CA VAL A 145 -10.29 6.74 21.15
C VAL A 145 -9.37 6.43 19.96
N ARG A 146 -8.20 7.09 19.94
CA ARG A 146 -7.09 6.82 19.03
C ARG A 146 -6.04 5.97 19.73
#